data_AF-A0A1S3IJM8-F1
#
_entry.id   AF-A0A1S3IJM8-F1
#
_cell.length_a   1.000
_cell.length_b   1.000
_cell.length_c   1.000
_cell.angle_alpha   90.00
_cell.angle_beta   90.00
_cell.angle_gamma   90.00
#
_symmetry.space_group_name_H-M   'P 1'
#
loop_
_entity.id
_entity.type
_entity.pdbx_description
1 polymer ?
#
loop_
_entity_poly.entity_id
_entity_poly.type
_entity_poly.pdbx_seq_one_letter_code
_entity_poly.pdbx_strand_id
1 'polypeptide(L)'
;MEVDSDLEANFVQQFSCLGTTDKEVLISEFQRVLDNQLNPQGCAFFLDMNNWNLQAAICSYYDYDQPKDKLPSMSLVRDITIGEGESVPPNIKFVKTWRIQNTGIA
;
A
#
# COMPACT_ATOMS: atom_id res chain seq x y z
N MET A 1 -16.35 17.97 -1.83
CA MET A 1 -15.21 18.90 -1.93
C MET A 1 -13.96 18.05 -1.81
N GLU A 2 -13.41 17.58 -2.93
CA GLU A 2 -12.14 16.83 -3.00
C GLU A 2 -10.99 17.71 -3.56
N VAL A 3 -11.28 18.99 -3.78
CA VAL A 3 -10.39 19.92 -4.52
C VAL A 3 -9.23 20.44 -3.65
N ASP A 4 -9.31 20.30 -2.33
CA ASP A 4 -8.27 20.79 -1.40
C ASP A 4 -7.10 19.81 -1.28
N SER A 5 -7.36 18.50 -1.27
CA SER A 5 -6.34 17.48 -1.02
C SER A 5 -5.29 17.42 -2.14
N ASP A 6 -5.71 17.51 -3.39
CA ASP A 6 -4.80 17.49 -4.55
C ASP A 6 -4.01 18.80 -4.67
N LEU A 7 -4.60 19.92 -4.26
CA LEU A 7 -3.94 21.22 -4.26
C LEU A 7 -2.87 21.29 -3.15
N GLU A 8 -3.21 20.86 -1.94
CA GLU A 8 -2.26 20.74 -0.82
C GLU A 8 -1.13 19.77 -1.15
N ALA A 9 -1.43 18.60 -1.75
CA ALA A 9 -0.40 17.65 -2.19
C ALA A 9 0.57 18.28 -3.20
N ASN A 10 0.06 19.05 -4.17
CA ASN A 10 0.88 19.78 -5.13
C ASN A 10 1.76 20.86 -4.46
N PHE A 11 1.23 21.61 -3.49
CA PHE A 11 2.02 22.60 -2.76
C PHE A 11 3.10 21.94 -1.91
N VAL A 12 2.77 20.86 -1.19
CA VAL A 12 3.74 20.08 -0.40
C VAL A 12 4.84 19.52 -1.30
N GLN A 13 4.48 19.05 -2.50
CA GLN A 13 5.45 18.61 -3.51
C GLN A 13 6.34 19.78 -3.97
N GLN A 14 5.80 20.96 -4.26
CA GLN A 14 6.60 22.13 -4.63
C GLN A 14 7.52 22.60 -3.49
N PHE A 15 7.06 22.57 -2.24
CA PHE A 15 7.85 22.93 -1.06
C PHE A 15 8.96 21.92 -0.77
N SER A 16 8.72 20.63 -1.01
CA SER A 16 9.73 19.59 -0.83
C SER A 16 10.92 19.72 -1.79
N CYS A 17 10.71 20.30 -2.99
CA CYS A 17 11.77 20.63 -3.94
C CYS A 17 12.62 21.85 -3.51
N LEU A 18 12.19 22.60 -2.48
CA LEU A 18 12.96 23.73 -1.92
C LEU A 18 13.90 23.31 -0.78
N GLY A 19 13.97 22.00 -0.49
CA GLY A 19 14.94 21.46 0.45
C GLY A 19 16.36 21.67 -0.05
N THR A 20 17.11 22.54 0.62
CA THR A 20 18.58 22.67 0.48
C THR A 20 19.33 21.50 1.15
N THR A 21 18.67 20.35 1.28
CA THR A 21 19.19 19.18 1.97
C THR A 21 20.23 18.49 1.08
N ASP A 22 21.38 18.19 1.66
CA ASP A 22 22.48 17.54 0.96
C ASP A 22 22.06 16.19 0.35
N LYS A 23 22.49 15.94 -0.88
CA LYS A 23 22.16 14.72 -1.64
C LYS A 23 22.61 13.45 -0.93
N GLU A 24 23.74 13.48 -0.23
CA GLU A 24 24.24 12.33 0.53
C GLU A 24 23.40 12.06 1.78
N VAL A 25 22.84 13.11 2.39
CA VAL A 25 21.91 12.96 3.51
C VAL A 25 20.62 12.30 3.03
N LEU A 26 20.09 12.70 1.88
CA LEU A 26 18.89 12.07 1.30
C LEU A 26 19.12 10.60 0.95
N ILE A 27 20.28 10.27 0.38
CA ILE A 27 20.65 8.88 0.07
C ILE A 27 20.75 8.05 1.35
N SER A 28 21.44 8.56 2.39
CA SER A 28 21.61 7.83 3.65
C SER A 28 20.29 7.64 4.41
N GLU A 29 19.42 8.64 4.45
CA GLU A 29 18.07 8.52 5.02
C GLU A 29 17.21 7.53 4.22
N PHE A 30 17.31 7.54 2.90
CA PHE A 30 16.56 6.60 2.07
C PHE A 30 17.02 5.15 2.32
N GLN A 31 18.33 4.91 2.40
CA GLN A 31 18.88 3.60 2.76
C GLN A 31 18.47 3.15 4.15
N ARG A 32 18.44 4.07 5.11
CA ARG A 32 18.00 3.81 6.49
C ARG A 32 16.53 3.36 6.54
N VAL A 33 15.66 3.96 5.74
CA VAL A 33 14.22 3.58 5.67
C VAL A 33 14.03 2.22 4.99
N LEU A 34 14.89 1.87 4.04
CA LEU A 34 14.84 0.59 3.33
C LEU A 34 15.66 -0.52 4.01
N ASP A 35 16.08 -0.36 5.27
CA ASP A 35 16.91 -1.32 6.02
C ASP A 35 18.12 -1.84 5.20
N ASN A 36 18.79 -0.94 4.45
CA ASN A 36 19.93 -1.24 3.57
C ASN A 36 19.66 -2.31 2.48
N GLN A 37 18.40 -2.56 2.11
CA GLN A 37 18.07 -3.46 0.98
C GLN A 37 18.61 -2.94 -0.36
N LEU A 38 18.68 -1.62 -0.52
CA LEU A 38 19.11 -0.95 -1.75
C LEU A 38 20.49 -0.30 -1.58
N ASN A 39 21.33 -0.45 -2.61
CA ASN A 39 22.66 0.17 -2.63
C ASN A 39 22.56 1.71 -2.82
N PRO A 40 23.60 2.49 -2.45
CA PRO A 40 23.54 3.95 -2.52
C PRO A 40 23.28 4.50 -3.93
N GLN A 41 23.76 3.80 -4.96
CA GLN A 41 23.55 4.19 -6.36
C GLN A 41 22.10 4.00 -6.79
N GLY A 42 21.44 2.93 -6.34
CA GLY A 42 20.01 2.69 -6.53
C GLY A 42 19.17 3.73 -5.81
N CYS A 43 19.54 4.09 -4.57
CA CYS A 43 18.89 5.17 -3.84
C CYS A 43 18.98 6.51 -4.58
N ALA A 44 20.17 6.87 -5.08
CA ALA A 44 20.37 8.07 -5.89
C ALA A 44 19.52 8.05 -7.17
N PHE A 45 19.37 6.90 -7.83
CA PHE A 45 18.54 6.76 -9.02
C PHE A 45 17.06 7.07 -8.75
N PHE A 46 16.45 6.47 -7.73
CA PHE A 46 15.03 6.75 -7.38
C PHE A 46 14.82 8.18 -6.90
N LEU A 47 15.78 8.75 -6.18
CA LEU A 47 15.76 10.16 -5.78
C LEU A 47 15.81 11.07 -7.01
N ASP A 48 16.68 10.80 -7.98
CA ASP A 48 16.80 11.60 -9.20
C ASP A 48 15.52 11.55 -10.05
N MET A 49 14.88 10.37 -10.16
CA MET A 49 13.58 10.22 -10.82
C MET A 49 12.45 10.99 -10.14
N ASN A 50 12.56 11.26 -8.83
CA ASN A 50 11.54 11.92 -8.01
C ASN A 50 11.94 13.35 -7.61
N ASN A 51 12.76 14.02 -8.42
CA ASN A 51 13.23 15.39 -8.18
C ASN A 51 13.86 15.59 -6.79
N TRP A 52 14.57 14.57 -6.30
CA TRP A 52 15.20 14.54 -4.97
C TRP A 52 14.23 14.68 -3.79
N ASN A 53 12.94 14.42 -4.00
CA ASN A 53 11.99 14.25 -2.91
C ASN A 53 12.10 12.84 -2.33
N LEU A 54 12.54 12.75 -1.07
CA LEU A 54 12.71 11.49 -0.34
C LEU A 54 11.43 10.67 -0.23
N GLN A 55 10.31 11.31 0.11
CA GLN A 55 9.04 10.61 0.31
C GLN A 55 8.49 10.06 -1.02
N ALA A 56 8.56 10.83 -2.10
CA ALA A 56 8.16 10.39 -3.43
C ALA A 56 9.06 9.25 -3.96
N ALA A 57 10.37 9.30 -3.68
CA ALA A 57 11.31 8.23 -4.01
C ALA A 57 11.01 6.93 -3.23
N ILE A 58 10.68 7.03 -1.94
CA ILE A 58 10.27 5.88 -1.12
C ILE A 58 8.99 5.26 -1.67
N CYS A 59 7.96 6.07 -1.96
CA CYS A 59 6.73 5.58 -2.55
C CYS A 59 6.99 4.88 -3.88
N SER A 60 7.76 5.51 -4.78
CA SER A 60 8.13 4.93 -6.08
C SER A 60 8.88 3.60 -5.94
N TYR A 61 9.77 3.47 -4.95
CA TYR A 61 10.45 2.21 -4.67
C TYR A 61 9.47 1.12 -4.25
N TYR A 62 8.57 1.38 -3.31
CA TYR A 62 7.59 0.39 -2.85
C TYR A 62 6.51 0.07 -3.90
N ASP A 63 6.18 0.99 -4.79
CA ASP A 63 5.28 0.72 -5.91
C ASP A 63 5.96 -0.15 -6.98
N TYR A 64 7.28 -0.01 -7.17
CA TYR A 64 8.05 -0.82 -8.10
C TYR A 64 8.42 -2.21 -7.53
N ASP A 65 8.94 -2.23 -6.31
CA ASP A 65 9.41 -3.41 -5.58
C ASP A 65 8.30 -4.00 -4.69
N GLN A 66 7.05 -3.65 -4.99
CA GLN A 66 5.88 -4.20 -4.32
C GLN A 66 6.01 -5.72 -4.36
N PRO A 67 5.95 -6.42 -3.20
CA PRO A 67 6.17 -7.85 -3.16
C PRO A 67 5.22 -8.52 -4.15
N LYS A 68 5.81 -9.11 -5.20
CA LYS A 68 5.08 -9.92 -6.19
C LYS A 68 4.57 -11.21 -5.56
N ASP A 69 5.03 -11.50 -4.35
CA ASP A 69 4.45 -12.52 -3.49
C ASP A 69 2.99 -12.16 -3.28
N LYS A 70 2.12 -12.97 -3.89
CA LYS A 70 0.69 -12.76 -3.80
C LYS A 70 0.32 -12.83 -2.33
N LEU A 71 -0.16 -11.71 -1.81
CA LEU A 71 -0.72 -11.64 -0.47
C LEU A 71 -1.76 -12.77 -0.31
N PRO A 72 -1.91 -13.33 0.90
CA PRO A 72 -2.99 -14.26 1.20
C PRO A 72 -4.31 -13.65 0.72
N SER A 73 -5.05 -14.39 -0.09
CA SER A 73 -6.33 -13.92 -0.61
C SER A 73 -7.41 -14.96 -0.43
N MET A 74 -8.65 -14.49 -0.26
CA MET A 74 -9.81 -15.35 -0.09
C MET A 74 -11.05 -14.74 -0.72
N SER A 75 -11.98 -15.60 -1.13
CA SER A 75 -13.29 -15.20 -1.64
C SER A 75 -14.42 -15.88 -0.88
N LEU A 76 -15.52 -15.16 -0.68
CA LEU A 76 -16.77 -15.75 -0.21
C LEU A 76 -17.40 -16.52 -1.36
N VAL A 77 -17.54 -17.83 -1.21
CA VAL A 77 -18.15 -18.68 -2.24
C VAL A 77 -19.67 -18.58 -2.15
N ARG A 78 -20.23 -18.75 -0.93
CA ARG A 78 -21.67 -18.62 -0.67
C ARG A 78 -21.97 -18.60 0.83
N ASP A 79 -23.11 -18.02 1.15
CA ASP A 79 -23.76 -18.20 2.43
C ASP A 79 -24.48 -19.56 2.48
N ILE A 80 -24.27 -20.32 3.56
CA ILE A 80 -24.82 -21.66 3.77
C ILE A 80 -25.53 -21.75 5.13
N THR A 81 -25.94 -20.60 5.69
CA THR A 81 -26.58 -20.46 7.00
C THR A 81 -27.92 -21.19 7.08
N ILE A 82 -28.72 -21.12 6.01
CA ILE A 82 -30.03 -21.76 5.86
C ILE A 82 -30.20 -22.21 4.40
N GLY A 83 -31.13 -23.13 4.14
CA GLY A 83 -31.44 -23.59 2.79
C GLY A 83 -31.93 -22.47 1.86
N GLU A 84 -31.91 -22.69 0.55
CA GLU A 84 -32.45 -21.71 -0.40
C GLU A 84 -33.93 -21.41 -0.11
N GLY A 85 -34.24 -20.15 0.21
CA GLY A 85 -35.60 -19.69 0.48
C GLY A 85 -36.07 -19.86 1.93
N GLU A 86 -35.24 -20.37 2.83
CA GLU A 86 -35.58 -20.46 4.24
C GLU A 86 -35.44 -19.09 4.93
N SER A 87 -36.18 -18.88 6.01
CA SER A 87 -36.07 -17.69 6.86
C SER A 87 -35.96 -18.11 8.32
N VAL A 88 -35.24 -17.34 9.12
CA VAL A 88 -35.14 -17.58 10.56
C VAL A 88 -36.20 -16.75 11.28
N PRO A 89 -37.15 -17.37 12.01
CA PRO A 89 -38.15 -16.63 12.78
C PRO A 89 -37.54 -15.80 13.91
N PRO A 90 -38.25 -14.76 14.39
CA PRO A 90 -37.82 -13.98 15.55
C PRO A 90 -37.58 -14.85 16.78
N ASN A 91 -36.61 -14.46 17.61
CA ASN A 91 -36.27 -15.13 18.88
C ASN A 91 -35.78 -16.59 18.75
N ILE A 92 -35.27 -16.98 17.58
CA ILE A 92 -34.63 -18.27 17.36
C ILE A 92 -33.11 -18.12 17.27
N LYS A 93 -32.37 -18.97 17.99
CA LYS A 93 -30.92 -19.09 17.84
C LYS A 93 -30.61 -19.91 16.59
N PHE A 94 -29.66 -19.43 15.79
CA PHE A 94 -29.21 -20.12 14.58
C PHE A 94 -27.69 -20.00 14.43
N VAL A 95 -27.10 -20.85 13.58
CA VAL A 95 -25.66 -20.84 13.29
C VAL A 95 -25.42 -20.24 11.91
N LYS A 96 -24.72 -19.11 11.87
CA LYS A 96 -24.24 -18.50 10.63
C LYS A 96 -23.13 -19.36 10.04
N THR A 97 -23.32 -19.81 8.81
CA THR A 97 -22.36 -20.69 8.16
C THR A 97 -21.99 -20.14 6.78
N TRP A 98 -20.71 -20.04 6.49
CA TRP A 98 -20.18 -19.52 5.23
C TRP A 98 -19.23 -20.50 4.58
N ARG A 99 -19.27 -20.60 3.25
CA ARG A 99 -18.26 -21.29 2.47
C ARG A 99 -17.29 -20.26 1.90
N ILE A 100 -16.02 -20.40 2.25
CA ILE A 100 -14.94 -19.51 1.84
C ILE A 100 -13.90 -20.33 1.08
N GLN A 101 -13.27 -19.71 0.08
CA GLN A 101 -12.20 -20.31 -0.71
C GLN A 101 -10.92 -19.50 -0.55
N ASN A 102 -9.79 -20.18 -0.34
CA ASN A 102 -8.47 -19.58 -0.48
C ASN A 102 -8.19 -19.38 -1.98
N THR A 103 -7.98 -18.13 -2.38
CA THR A 103 -7.67 -17.73 -3.76
C THR A 103 -6.22 -17.30 -3.93
N GLY A 104 -5.40 -17.45 -2.87
CA GLY A 104 -3.97 -17.22 -2.91
C GLY A 104 -3.26 -18.23 -3.82
N ILE A 105 -2.03 -17.89 -4.21
CA ILE A 105 -1.11 -18.86 -4.84
C ILE A 105 -0.35 -19.57 -3.72
N ALA A 106 -0.18 -20.90 -3.89
CA ALA A 106 0.65 -21.74 -3.03
C ALA A 106 2.13 -21.64 -3.41
#